data_AF-A0A1F6GD53-F1
#
_entry.id   AF-A0A1F6GD53-F1
#
_cell.length_a   1.000
_cell.length_b   1.000
_cell.length_c   1.000
_cell.angle_alpha   90.00
_cell.angle_beta   90.00
_cell.angle_gamma   90.00
#
_symmetry.space_group_name_H-M   'P 1'
#
loop_
_entity.id
_entity.type
_entity.pdbx_description
1 polymer ?
#
loop_
_entity_poly.entity_id
_entity_poly.type
_entity_poly.pdbx_seq_one_letter_code
_entity_poly.pdbx_strand_id
1 'polypeptide(L)'
;MDKITLNYEEMVAAYWDSLNTVLRGFNAQGEFLDLWVPDEDGVSSILNLVEAVQETGYNQMELDLTTETAQEIDLARLQEELVALGTVNLEPTATGYRLQVNGLTEGAAFHNLHAAYVAALRQAYQGPSQAGELSAQEGLELVHCTIKGVGLSVLVEPQRKIIQQAKWQGAEGPLEVGMMNACCQVILGLSLLEAADHGVLRLEDYLRDERLRRPAAGIVIPEKVEPAFGLPLELLRGLLSDFRKRTGYDQTINFFVKAYSNAWQALDGAGRKQRLQESLDQFLKDRKLNPKLFEVLSLDEKGRVTLASEVEFGRDQKAQLLLQLERHLDKHLEENLHLYVQELEDKNSKRRKTQENE
;
A
#
# COMPACT_ATOMS: atom_id res chain seq x y z
N MET A 1 4.13 18.92 -22.59
CA MET A 1 4.20 20.30 -22.05
C MET A 1 4.47 20.19 -20.57
N ASP A 2 5.23 21.10 -19.94
CA ASP A 2 5.73 20.78 -18.59
C ASP A 2 4.72 21.12 -17.48
N LYS A 3 4.11 22.31 -17.54
CA LYS A 3 3.21 22.81 -16.48
C LYS A 3 2.07 23.66 -17.04
N ILE A 4 0.89 23.57 -16.40
CA ILE A 4 -0.24 24.49 -16.59
C ILE A 4 -0.72 25.03 -15.24
N THR A 5 -1.20 26.28 -15.22
CA THR A 5 -1.79 26.93 -14.03
C THR A 5 -3.18 27.44 -14.40
N LEU A 6 -4.17 27.11 -13.58
CA LEU A 6 -5.59 27.34 -13.85
C LEU A 6 -6.28 27.94 -12.62
N ASN A 7 -7.34 28.71 -12.84
CA ASN A 7 -8.26 29.15 -11.80
C ASN A 7 -9.61 28.46 -12.03
N TYR A 8 -10.07 27.67 -11.05
CA TYR A 8 -11.24 26.81 -11.23
C TYR A 8 -12.51 27.63 -11.49
N GLU A 9 -12.73 28.67 -10.71
CA GLU A 9 -13.93 29.52 -10.82
C GLU A 9 -13.98 30.27 -12.16
N GLU A 10 -12.84 30.80 -12.62
CA GLU A 10 -12.76 31.44 -13.94
C GLU A 10 -13.09 30.45 -15.06
N MET A 11 -12.65 29.20 -14.96
CA MET A 11 -12.97 28.18 -15.96
C MET A 11 -14.44 27.78 -15.94
N VAL A 12 -15.02 27.57 -14.75
CA VAL A 12 -16.45 27.25 -14.60
C VAL A 12 -17.30 28.40 -15.13
N ALA A 13 -16.97 29.64 -14.78
CA ALA A 13 -17.64 30.84 -15.29
C ALA A 13 -17.53 30.94 -16.83
N ALA A 14 -16.33 30.74 -17.38
CA ALA A 14 -16.10 30.75 -18.82
C ALA A 14 -16.92 29.67 -19.54
N TYR A 15 -17.04 28.47 -18.97
CA TYR A 15 -17.87 27.39 -19.50
C TYR A 15 -19.35 27.82 -19.58
N TRP A 16 -19.92 28.32 -18.48
CA TRP A 16 -21.32 28.78 -18.43
C TRP A 16 -21.59 29.98 -19.35
N ASP A 17 -20.65 30.91 -19.45
CA ASP A 17 -20.75 32.04 -20.39
C ASP A 17 -20.75 31.54 -21.84
N SER A 18 -19.93 30.54 -22.16
CA SER A 18 -19.84 29.98 -23.51
C SER A 18 -21.11 29.24 -23.96
N LEU A 19 -21.78 28.53 -23.05
CA LEU A 19 -23.06 27.87 -23.32
C LEU A 19 -24.13 28.86 -23.80
N ASN A 20 -24.05 30.11 -23.32
CA ASN A 20 -24.99 31.16 -23.67
C ASN A 20 -24.56 31.98 -24.91
N THR A 21 -23.31 31.89 -25.36
CA THR A 21 -22.73 32.83 -26.32
C THR A 21 -22.08 32.20 -27.57
N VAL A 22 -21.65 30.93 -27.53
CA VAL A 22 -20.90 30.28 -28.60
C VAL A 22 -21.59 29.01 -29.08
N LEU A 23 -21.96 28.95 -30.36
CA LEU A 23 -22.65 27.79 -30.95
C LEU A 23 -21.73 26.60 -31.30
N ARG A 24 -20.40 26.81 -31.44
CA ARG A 24 -19.36 25.76 -31.67
C ARG A 24 -17.94 26.20 -31.26
N GLY A 25 -17.21 25.32 -30.58
CA GLY A 25 -15.76 25.42 -30.28
C GLY A 25 -15.44 26.27 -29.05
N PHE A 26 -15.17 25.63 -27.91
CA PHE A 26 -14.85 26.30 -26.65
C PHE A 26 -13.33 26.33 -26.43
N ASN A 27 -12.68 27.46 -26.71
CA ASN A 27 -11.22 27.58 -26.65
C ASN A 27 -10.71 28.60 -25.61
N ALA A 28 -11.44 28.82 -24.52
CA ALA A 28 -11.18 29.96 -23.63
C ALA A 28 -9.80 29.91 -22.94
N GLN A 29 -9.26 28.73 -22.61
CA GLN A 29 -7.96 28.60 -21.90
C GLN A 29 -7.13 27.34 -22.26
N GLY A 30 -7.40 26.68 -23.40
CA GLY A 30 -6.58 25.58 -23.91
C GLY A 30 -7.39 24.47 -24.58
N GLU A 31 -6.73 23.62 -25.37
CA GLU A 31 -7.36 22.51 -26.12
C GLU A 31 -7.96 21.43 -25.18
N PHE A 32 -7.50 21.33 -23.93
CA PHE A 32 -8.04 20.37 -22.96
C PHE A 32 -9.47 20.71 -22.50
N LEU A 33 -9.92 21.96 -22.67
CA LEU A 33 -11.27 22.36 -22.29
C LEU A 33 -12.35 21.76 -23.19
N ASP A 34 -11.99 21.31 -24.40
CA ASP A 34 -12.90 20.52 -25.25
C ASP A 34 -13.19 19.13 -24.65
N LEU A 35 -12.37 18.67 -23.70
CA LEU A 35 -12.46 17.36 -23.04
C LEU A 35 -13.03 17.48 -21.61
N TRP A 36 -13.31 18.69 -21.13
CA TRP A 36 -13.78 18.93 -19.78
C TRP A 36 -15.17 19.56 -19.76
N VAL A 37 -16.05 19.00 -18.91
CA VAL A 37 -17.36 19.55 -18.59
C VAL A 37 -17.47 19.59 -17.07
N PRO A 38 -17.82 20.74 -16.46
CA PRO A 38 -18.01 20.80 -15.01
C PRO A 38 -19.17 19.91 -14.56
N ASP A 39 -18.95 19.18 -13.47
CA ASP A 39 -19.93 18.30 -12.82
C ASP A 39 -20.60 18.99 -11.62
N GLU A 40 -21.79 18.52 -11.22
CA GLU A 40 -22.46 18.96 -9.98
C GLU A 40 -21.67 18.53 -8.73
N ASP A 41 -21.03 17.36 -8.77
CA ASP A 41 -20.07 16.94 -7.74
C ASP A 41 -18.71 17.62 -8.01
N GLY A 42 -18.35 18.61 -7.18
CA GLY A 42 -17.10 19.34 -7.33
C GLY A 42 -15.84 18.47 -7.30
N VAL A 43 -15.86 17.33 -6.60
CA VAL A 43 -14.75 16.36 -6.64
C VAL A 43 -14.61 15.78 -8.05
N SER A 44 -15.71 15.27 -8.60
CA SER A 44 -15.75 14.66 -9.94
C SER A 44 -15.39 15.67 -11.02
N SER A 45 -15.87 16.92 -10.89
CA SER A 45 -15.54 18.02 -11.80
C SER A 45 -14.04 18.31 -11.87
N ILE A 46 -13.36 18.38 -10.72
CA ILE A 46 -11.90 18.62 -10.65
C ILE A 46 -11.12 17.38 -11.12
N LEU A 47 -11.59 16.17 -10.80
CA LEU A 47 -10.94 14.94 -11.26
C LEU A 47 -10.91 14.88 -12.80
N ASN A 48 -12.07 15.06 -13.44
CA ASN A 48 -12.20 15.08 -14.90
C ASN A 48 -11.32 16.16 -15.55
N LEU A 49 -11.17 17.32 -14.87
CA LEU A 49 -10.28 18.37 -15.34
C LEU A 49 -8.82 17.93 -15.34
N VAL A 50 -8.35 17.31 -14.26
CA VAL A 50 -6.97 16.84 -14.16
C VAL A 50 -6.69 15.74 -15.19
N GLU A 51 -7.67 14.87 -15.45
CA GLU A 51 -7.61 13.86 -16.52
C GLU A 51 -7.50 14.52 -17.90
N ALA A 52 -8.33 15.51 -18.23
CA ALA A 52 -8.25 16.24 -19.49
C ALA A 52 -6.88 16.92 -19.69
N VAL A 53 -6.30 17.47 -18.61
CA VAL A 53 -4.96 18.05 -18.62
C VAL A 53 -3.88 16.97 -18.83
N GLN A 54 -4.04 15.78 -18.22
CA GLN A 54 -3.16 14.64 -18.46
C GLN A 54 -3.22 14.15 -19.91
N GLU A 55 -4.42 14.04 -20.51
CA GLU A 55 -4.63 13.60 -21.89
C GLU A 55 -3.98 14.54 -22.93
N THR A 56 -3.89 15.83 -22.61
CA THR A 56 -3.18 16.81 -23.45
C THR A 56 -1.65 16.83 -23.24
N GLY A 57 -1.13 15.95 -22.38
CA GLY A 57 0.30 15.72 -22.21
C GLY A 57 1.02 16.76 -21.36
N TYR A 58 0.30 17.45 -20.46
CA TYR A 58 0.93 18.20 -19.38
C TYR A 58 1.41 17.26 -18.28
N ASN A 59 2.60 17.51 -17.75
CA ASN A 59 3.15 16.71 -16.65
C ASN A 59 2.83 17.30 -15.27
N GLN A 60 2.54 18.59 -15.19
CA GLN A 60 2.22 19.30 -13.95
C GLN A 60 1.00 20.21 -14.14
N MET A 61 0.17 20.28 -13.12
CA MET A 61 -0.99 21.16 -13.04
C MET A 61 -1.01 21.89 -11.70
N GLU A 62 -1.32 23.18 -11.73
CA GLU A 62 -1.74 23.96 -10.57
C GLU A 62 -3.17 24.46 -10.78
N LEU A 63 -4.01 24.29 -9.76
CA LEU A 63 -5.39 24.76 -9.75
C LEU A 63 -5.61 25.59 -8.50
N ASP A 64 -5.96 26.86 -8.70
CA ASP A 64 -6.41 27.73 -7.62
C ASP A 64 -7.92 27.53 -7.41
N LEU A 65 -8.30 27.33 -6.14
CA LEU A 65 -9.67 27.17 -5.65
C LEU A 65 -9.96 28.30 -4.65
N THR A 66 -11.14 28.90 -4.74
CA THR A 66 -11.61 29.86 -3.73
C THR A 66 -12.00 29.15 -2.43
N THR A 67 -12.09 29.94 -1.35
CA THR A 67 -12.56 29.45 -0.04
C THR A 67 -13.99 28.89 -0.10
N GLU A 68 -14.86 29.47 -0.93
CA GLU A 68 -16.25 29.04 -1.10
C GLU A 68 -16.31 27.64 -1.72
N THR A 69 -15.70 27.46 -2.89
CA THR A 69 -15.59 26.14 -3.54
C THR A 69 -14.96 25.10 -2.63
N ALA A 70 -13.88 25.44 -1.92
CA ALA A 70 -13.21 24.50 -1.04
C ALA A 70 -14.04 24.07 0.18
N GLN A 71 -15.05 24.85 0.59
CA GLN A 71 -15.98 24.47 1.66
C GLN A 71 -17.09 23.53 1.18
N GLU A 72 -17.41 23.55 -0.11
CA GLU A 72 -18.45 22.72 -0.71
C GLU A 72 -17.93 21.34 -1.15
N ILE A 73 -16.61 21.19 -1.26
CA ILE A 73 -15.96 19.96 -1.73
C ILE A 73 -15.35 19.18 -0.58
N ASP A 74 -15.47 17.85 -0.62
CA ASP A 74 -14.70 16.96 0.24
C ASP A 74 -13.24 16.91 -0.24
N LEU A 75 -12.41 17.82 0.30
CA LEU A 75 -10.98 17.91 -0.03
C LEU A 75 -10.21 16.64 0.29
N ALA A 76 -10.64 15.87 1.29
CA ALA A 76 -9.97 14.61 1.64
C ALA A 76 -10.24 13.55 0.58
N ARG A 77 -11.50 13.42 0.13
CA ARG A 77 -11.87 12.56 -1.00
C ARG A 77 -11.14 12.97 -2.28
N LEU A 78 -11.09 14.27 -2.57
CA LEU A 78 -10.39 14.79 -3.76
C LEU A 78 -8.90 14.41 -3.75
N GLN A 79 -8.22 14.58 -2.62
CA GLN A 79 -6.82 14.18 -2.49
C GLN A 79 -6.63 12.66 -2.67
N GLU A 80 -7.51 11.84 -2.10
CA GLU A 80 -7.47 10.37 -2.25
C GLU A 80 -7.60 9.94 -3.72
N GLU A 81 -8.56 10.50 -4.45
CA GLU A 81 -8.81 10.14 -5.85
C GLU A 81 -7.68 10.62 -6.79
N LEU A 82 -7.17 11.85 -6.58
CA LEU A 82 -6.12 12.42 -7.44
C LEU A 82 -4.75 11.73 -7.31
N VAL A 83 -4.50 10.96 -6.25
CA VAL A 83 -3.25 10.21 -6.09
C VAL A 83 -3.04 9.24 -7.27
N ALA A 84 -4.12 8.70 -7.86
CA ALA A 84 -4.04 7.85 -9.05
C ALA A 84 -3.41 8.55 -10.26
N LEU A 85 -3.65 9.87 -10.39
CA LEU A 85 -3.19 10.68 -11.52
C LEU A 85 -1.82 11.32 -11.31
N GLY A 86 -1.40 11.57 -10.07
CA GLY A 86 -0.09 12.17 -9.81
C GLY A 86 0.25 12.32 -8.33
N THR A 87 1.38 12.97 -8.04
CA THR A 87 1.72 13.42 -6.69
C THR A 87 0.93 14.68 -6.38
N VAL A 88 0.08 14.60 -5.36
CA VAL A 88 -0.86 15.66 -5.00
C VAL A 88 -0.34 16.46 -3.81
N ASN A 89 -0.36 17.78 -3.92
CA ASN A 89 -0.14 18.72 -2.83
C ASN A 89 -1.30 19.70 -2.76
N LEU A 90 -1.80 20.00 -1.57
CA LEU A 90 -2.89 20.95 -1.36
C LEU A 90 -2.49 21.90 -0.25
N GLU A 91 -2.33 23.18 -0.60
CA GLU A 91 -1.84 24.20 0.33
C GLU A 91 -2.87 25.34 0.47
N PRO A 92 -3.11 25.83 1.70
CA PRO A 92 -3.94 27.01 1.89
C PRO A 92 -3.25 28.26 1.34
N THR A 93 -4.02 29.14 0.71
CA THR A 93 -3.59 30.44 0.17
C THR A 93 -4.35 31.58 0.85
N ALA A 94 -4.07 32.83 0.48
CA ALA A 94 -4.79 33.98 1.03
C ALA A 94 -6.28 34.02 0.64
N THR A 95 -6.66 33.36 -0.47
CA THR A 95 -8.00 33.43 -1.07
C THR A 95 -8.72 32.07 -1.09
N GLY A 96 -8.05 31.00 -0.68
CA GLY A 96 -8.61 29.65 -0.65
C GLY A 96 -7.51 28.60 -0.60
N TYR A 97 -7.41 27.76 -1.63
CA TYR A 97 -6.45 26.67 -1.70
C TYR A 97 -5.78 26.59 -3.07
N ARG A 98 -4.55 26.07 -3.08
CA ARG A 98 -3.83 25.71 -4.31
C ARG A 98 -3.62 24.21 -4.33
N LEU A 99 -4.22 23.56 -5.32
CA LEU A 99 -3.99 22.16 -5.64
C LEU A 99 -2.84 22.07 -6.66
N GLN A 100 -1.84 21.25 -6.38
CA GLN A 100 -0.76 20.94 -7.30
C GLN A 100 -0.75 19.44 -7.57
N VAL A 101 -0.76 19.05 -8.85
CA VAL A 101 -0.64 17.65 -9.28
C VAL A 101 0.58 17.53 -10.18
N ASN A 102 1.54 16.71 -9.78
CA ASN A 102 2.80 16.51 -10.49
C ASN A 102 2.95 15.08 -10.99
N GLY A 103 3.69 14.89 -12.08
CA GLY A 103 3.95 13.56 -12.63
C GLY A 103 2.76 12.97 -13.37
N LEU A 104 1.90 13.81 -13.95
CA LEU A 104 0.69 13.38 -14.66
C LEU A 104 1.01 12.39 -15.80
N THR A 105 2.10 12.59 -16.53
CA THR A 105 2.50 11.66 -17.61
C THR A 105 2.81 10.25 -17.08
N GLU A 106 3.48 10.15 -15.92
CA GLU A 106 3.75 8.86 -15.27
C GLU A 106 2.47 8.29 -14.63
N GLY A 107 1.67 9.15 -14.01
CA GLY A 107 0.41 8.79 -13.37
C GLY A 107 -0.60 8.16 -14.32
N ALA A 108 -0.53 8.44 -15.62
CA ALA A 108 -1.33 7.79 -16.65
C ALA A 108 -1.13 6.27 -16.67
N ALA A 109 -0.02 5.74 -16.16
CA ALA A 109 0.17 4.29 -16.03
C ALA A 109 -0.62 3.67 -14.86
N PHE A 110 -1.09 4.48 -13.92
CA PHE A 110 -1.72 4.05 -12.67
C PHE A 110 -3.19 4.49 -12.54
N HIS A 111 -3.72 5.24 -13.50
CA HIS A 111 -5.05 5.87 -13.42
C HIS A 111 -6.21 4.90 -13.17
N ASN A 112 -6.12 3.67 -13.69
CA ASN A 112 -7.15 2.63 -13.51
C ASN A 112 -6.98 1.79 -12.23
N LEU A 113 -5.98 2.10 -11.41
CA LEU A 113 -5.74 1.35 -10.17
C LEU A 113 -6.50 1.96 -9.01
N HIS A 114 -6.91 1.09 -8.09
CA HIS A 114 -7.41 1.58 -6.81
C HIS A 114 -6.35 2.44 -6.08
N ALA A 115 -6.74 3.63 -5.62
CA ALA A 115 -5.83 4.63 -5.00
C ALA A 115 -4.94 4.05 -3.89
N ALA A 116 -5.49 3.13 -3.09
CA ALA A 116 -4.77 2.38 -2.05
C ALA A 116 -3.45 1.71 -2.49
N TYR A 117 -3.24 1.42 -3.78
CA TYR A 117 -2.02 0.75 -4.26
C TYR A 117 -1.01 1.69 -4.92
N VAL A 118 -1.46 2.86 -5.37
CA VAL A 118 -0.70 3.70 -6.32
C VAL A 118 0.59 4.21 -5.71
N ALA A 119 0.56 4.70 -4.47
CA ALA A 119 1.73 5.25 -3.80
C ALA A 119 2.85 4.22 -3.66
N ALA A 120 2.52 3.01 -3.18
CA ALA A 120 3.49 1.93 -3.01
C ALA A 120 4.02 1.41 -4.36
N LEU A 121 3.18 1.32 -5.39
CA LEU A 121 3.60 0.90 -6.72
C LEU A 121 4.53 1.93 -7.39
N ARG A 122 4.25 3.23 -7.27
CA ARG A 122 5.17 4.28 -7.72
C ARG A 122 6.50 4.22 -6.99
N GLN A 123 6.46 4.02 -5.67
CA GLN A 123 7.69 3.83 -4.89
C GLN A 123 8.48 2.60 -5.35
N ALA A 124 7.80 1.48 -5.64
CA ALA A 124 8.45 0.28 -6.16
C ALA A 124 9.01 0.47 -7.58
N TYR A 125 8.35 1.26 -8.41
CA TYR A 125 8.83 1.64 -9.74
C TYR A 125 10.08 2.51 -9.68
N GLN A 126 10.09 3.54 -8.82
CA GLN A 126 11.19 4.50 -8.65
C GLN A 126 12.35 3.95 -7.80
N GLY A 127 12.09 2.89 -7.03
CA GLY A 127 13.06 2.26 -6.13
C GLY A 127 14.11 1.38 -6.83
N PRO A 128 14.89 0.62 -6.05
CA PRO A 128 15.89 -0.29 -6.59
C PRO A 128 15.28 -1.35 -7.51
N SER A 129 15.71 -1.35 -8.76
CA SER A 129 15.21 -2.29 -9.77
C SER A 129 15.67 -3.73 -9.47
N GLN A 130 14.73 -4.66 -9.63
CA GLN A 130 14.99 -6.10 -9.66
C GLN A 130 15.01 -6.66 -11.08
N ALA A 131 15.14 -5.80 -12.09
CA ALA A 131 15.36 -6.22 -13.47
C ALA A 131 16.70 -6.96 -13.60
N GLY A 132 16.75 -7.97 -14.47
CA GLY A 132 17.98 -8.62 -14.87
C GLY A 132 17.84 -10.13 -15.04
N GLU A 133 18.97 -10.79 -15.24
CA GLU A 133 19.05 -12.24 -15.38
C GLU A 133 19.63 -12.86 -14.10
N LEU A 134 19.24 -14.10 -13.83
CA LEU A 134 19.92 -14.94 -12.85
C LEU A 134 20.62 -16.08 -13.58
N SER A 135 21.87 -16.33 -13.23
CA SER A 135 22.60 -17.52 -13.64
C SER A 135 22.50 -18.61 -12.58
N ALA A 136 22.64 -19.87 -12.98
CA ALA A 136 22.74 -20.97 -12.04
C ALA A 136 23.90 -20.75 -11.05
N GLN A 137 23.70 -21.15 -9.80
CA GLN A 137 24.69 -21.05 -8.73
C GLN A 137 24.83 -22.40 -8.05
N GLU A 138 26.05 -22.76 -7.64
CA GLU A 138 26.31 -24.03 -6.97
C GLU A 138 25.48 -24.13 -5.67
N GLY A 139 24.76 -25.24 -5.51
CA GLY A 139 23.90 -25.48 -4.35
C GLY A 139 22.53 -24.78 -4.39
N LEU A 140 22.17 -24.08 -5.48
CA LEU A 140 20.87 -23.46 -5.67
C LEU A 140 20.22 -23.92 -6.99
N GLU A 141 18.91 -24.11 -6.98
CA GLU A 141 18.12 -24.40 -8.18
C GLU A 141 17.66 -23.10 -8.84
N LEU A 142 17.99 -22.93 -10.13
CA LEU A 142 17.46 -21.85 -10.95
C LEU A 142 16.12 -22.27 -11.56
N VAL A 143 15.07 -21.52 -11.24
CA VAL A 143 13.71 -21.72 -11.71
C VAL A 143 13.26 -20.48 -12.46
N HIS A 144 12.55 -20.67 -13.57
CA HIS A 144 12.12 -19.57 -14.42
C HIS A 144 10.74 -19.79 -15.03
N CYS A 145 9.97 -18.72 -15.14
CA CYS A 145 8.70 -18.71 -15.86
C CYS A 145 8.58 -17.42 -16.68
N THR A 146 8.01 -17.52 -17.89
CA THR A 146 7.64 -16.37 -18.71
C THR A 146 6.15 -16.42 -19.03
N ILE A 147 5.46 -15.30 -18.84
CA ILE A 147 4.04 -15.09 -19.13
C ILE A 147 3.91 -13.77 -19.89
N LYS A 148 3.29 -13.81 -21.08
CA LYS A 148 3.02 -12.62 -21.91
C LYS A 148 4.28 -11.75 -22.18
N GLY A 149 5.45 -12.37 -22.32
CA GLY A 149 6.72 -11.67 -22.57
C GLY A 149 7.44 -11.21 -21.30
N VAL A 150 6.78 -11.26 -20.14
CA VAL A 150 7.41 -10.95 -18.84
C VAL A 150 7.93 -12.22 -18.21
N GLY A 151 9.21 -12.22 -17.84
CA GLY A 151 9.90 -13.33 -17.19
C GLY A 151 10.13 -13.06 -15.71
N LEU A 152 9.99 -14.10 -14.88
CA LEU A 152 10.41 -14.12 -13.47
C LEU A 152 11.36 -15.31 -13.27
N SER A 153 12.53 -15.03 -12.71
CA SER A 153 13.58 -16.01 -12.39
C SER A 153 13.87 -15.96 -10.90
N VAL A 154 14.05 -17.13 -10.28
CA VAL A 154 14.44 -17.24 -8.87
C VAL A 154 15.53 -18.27 -8.64
N LEU A 155 16.38 -18.03 -7.65
CA LEU A 155 17.31 -19.02 -7.11
C LEU A 155 16.76 -19.60 -5.81
N VAL A 156 16.66 -20.91 -5.75
CA VAL A 156 15.96 -21.62 -4.69
C VAL A 156 16.90 -22.57 -3.95
N GLU A 157 16.92 -22.46 -2.63
CA GLU A 157 17.66 -23.37 -1.78
C GLU A 157 16.97 -24.76 -1.77
N PRO A 158 17.64 -25.86 -2.16
CA PRO A 158 16.97 -27.11 -2.47
C PRO A 158 16.40 -27.89 -1.28
N GLN A 159 16.80 -27.64 -0.03
CA GLN A 159 16.36 -28.42 1.14
C GLN A 159 15.06 -27.86 1.73
N ARG A 160 14.98 -26.55 1.94
CA ARG A 160 13.83 -25.83 2.49
C ARG A 160 13.01 -25.12 1.42
N LYS A 161 13.49 -25.10 0.17
CA LYS A 161 12.79 -24.61 -1.03
C LYS A 161 12.58 -23.09 -0.95
N ILE A 162 13.52 -22.41 -0.28
CA ILE A 162 13.44 -20.99 0.01
C ILE A 162 14.03 -20.20 -1.13
N ILE A 163 13.29 -19.19 -1.58
CA ILE A 163 13.73 -18.22 -2.59
C ILE A 163 14.80 -17.32 -1.96
N GLN A 164 16.02 -17.40 -2.48
CA GLN A 164 17.17 -16.61 -2.04
C GLN A 164 17.36 -15.35 -2.87
N GLN A 165 17.03 -15.42 -4.17
CA GLN A 165 17.13 -14.29 -5.10
C GLN A 165 15.96 -14.35 -6.08
N ALA A 166 15.52 -13.18 -6.54
CA ALA A 166 14.47 -13.02 -7.54
C ALA A 166 14.82 -11.88 -8.50
N LYS A 167 14.66 -12.12 -9.81
CA LYS A 167 14.84 -11.12 -10.87
C LYS A 167 13.75 -11.25 -11.91
N TRP A 168 13.39 -10.14 -12.53
CA TRP A 168 12.40 -10.11 -13.62
C TRP A 168 12.99 -9.57 -14.92
N GLN A 169 12.33 -9.87 -16.03
CA GLN A 169 12.67 -9.38 -17.38
C GLN A 169 11.40 -9.07 -18.17
N GLY A 170 11.50 -8.19 -19.16
CA GLY A 170 10.44 -7.98 -20.16
C GLY A 170 9.21 -7.20 -19.70
N ALA A 171 9.14 -6.74 -18.45
CA ALA A 171 8.07 -5.85 -18.00
C ALA A 171 8.22 -4.47 -18.64
N GLU A 172 7.11 -3.91 -19.12
CA GLU A 172 7.09 -2.63 -19.84
C GLU A 172 6.24 -1.59 -19.09
N GLY A 173 6.76 -0.36 -19.04
CA GLY A 173 6.05 0.78 -18.43
C GLY A 173 6.03 0.79 -16.89
N PRO A 174 5.58 1.90 -16.28
CA PRO A 174 5.71 2.11 -14.84
C PRO A 174 4.97 1.10 -13.97
N LEU A 175 3.75 0.73 -14.35
CA LEU A 175 2.92 -0.20 -13.57
C LEU A 175 3.52 -1.60 -13.51
N GLU A 176 3.85 -2.20 -14.65
CA GLU A 176 4.40 -3.57 -14.66
C GLU A 176 5.75 -3.62 -13.95
N VAL A 177 6.62 -2.62 -14.18
CA VAL A 177 7.92 -2.53 -13.51
C VAL A 177 7.75 -2.40 -11.99
N GLY A 178 6.85 -1.51 -11.52
CA GLY A 178 6.56 -1.35 -10.10
C GLY A 178 6.02 -2.65 -9.48
N MET A 179 5.09 -3.31 -10.18
CA MET A 179 4.51 -4.58 -9.75
C MET A 179 5.57 -5.68 -9.65
N MET A 180 6.44 -5.82 -10.65
CA MET A 180 7.48 -6.85 -10.67
C MET A 180 8.60 -6.59 -9.66
N ASN A 181 8.97 -5.32 -9.43
CA ASN A 181 9.89 -4.95 -8.35
C ASN A 181 9.32 -5.34 -6.98
N ALA A 182 8.07 -4.97 -6.70
CA ALA A 182 7.41 -5.30 -5.45
C ALA A 182 7.23 -6.82 -5.28
N CYS A 183 6.81 -7.52 -6.33
CA CYS A 183 6.67 -8.98 -6.33
C CYS A 183 8.00 -9.66 -5.99
N CYS A 184 9.10 -9.27 -6.64
CA CYS A 184 10.43 -9.81 -6.34
C CYS A 184 10.81 -9.60 -4.88
N GLN A 185 10.53 -8.43 -4.28
CA GLN A 185 10.83 -8.17 -2.88
C GLN A 185 10.01 -9.04 -1.93
N VAL A 186 8.71 -9.16 -2.17
CA VAL A 186 7.77 -9.88 -1.29
C VAL A 186 8.07 -11.37 -1.22
N ILE A 187 8.53 -11.98 -2.32
CA ILE A 187 8.77 -13.43 -2.37
C ILE A 187 10.12 -13.86 -1.80
N LEU A 188 11.04 -12.93 -1.52
CA LEU A 188 12.33 -13.28 -0.93
C LEU A 188 12.14 -13.88 0.46
N GLY A 189 12.83 -15.00 0.71
CA GLY A 189 12.75 -15.73 1.96
C GLY A 189 11.48 -16.58 2.12
N LEU A 190 10.55 -16.56 1.16
CA LEU A 190 9.42 -17.50 1.13
C LEU A 190 9.84 -18.84 0.53
N SER A 191 9.12 -19.90 0.89
CA SER A 191 9.20 -21.14 0.10
C SER A 191 8.54 -20.96 -1.27
N LEU A 192 8.94 -21.74 -2.28
CA LEU A 192 8.27 -21.72 -3.59
C LEU A 192 6.76 -22.02 -3.51
N LEU A 193 6.37 -22.96 -2.63
CA LEU A 193 4.96 -23.29 -2.43
C LEU A 193 4.21 -22.10 -1.80
N GLU A 194 4.79 -21.46 -0.79
CA GLU A 194 4.23 -20.24 -0.18
C GLU A 194 4.12 -19.09 -1.16
N ALA A 195 5.15 -18.86 -1.98
CA ALA A 195 5.10 -17.83 -3.00
C ALA A 195 3.98 -18.10 -4.03
N ALA A 196 3.78 -19.34 -4.45
CA ALA A 196 2.73 -19.70 -5.40
C ALA A 196 1.31 -19.63 -4.82
N ASP A 197 1.12 -20.02 -3.55
CA ASP A 197 -0.19 -20.07 -2.91
C ASP A 197 -0.60 -18.72 -2.32
N HIS A 198 0.33 -18.00 -1.70
CA HIS A 198 0.06 -16.79 -0.92
C HIS A 198 0.88 -15.56 -1.34
N GLY A 199 1.82 -15.69 -2.29
CA GLY A 199 2.70 -14.58 -2.68
C GLY A 199 1.94 -13.35 -3.19
N VAL A 200 0.86 -13.54 -3.94
CA VAL A 200 0.04 -12.41 -4.43
C VAL A 200 -0.81 -11.78 -3.32
N LEU A 201 -1.28 -12.57 -2.34
CA LEU A 201 -1.96 -12.03 -1.17
C LEU A 201 -1.02 -11.16 -0.33
N ARG A 202 0.22 -11.63 -0.15
CA ARG A 202 1.28 -10.85 0.52
C ARG A 202 1.66 -9.60 -0.28
N LEU A 203 1.68 -9.69 -1.60
CA LEU A 203 1.95 -8.55 -2.48
C LEU A 203 0.86 -7.49 -2.38
N GLU A 204 -0.40 -7.91 -2.36
CA GLU A 204 -1.53 -6.99 -2.15
C GLU A 204 -1.45 -6.29 -0.80
N ASP A 205 -1.18 -7.03 0.29
CA ASP A 205 -1.05 -6.44 1.62
C ASP A 205 0.16 -5.50 1.76
N TYR A 206 1.27 -5.85 1.08
CA TYR A 206 2.47 -5.03 1.01
C TYR A 206 2.21 -3.70 0.29
N LEU A 207 1.45 -3.72 -0.80
CA LEU A 207 1.17 -2.52 -1.61
C LEU A 207 0.05 -1.64 -1.05
N ARG A 208 -0.83 -2.19 -0.21
CA ARG A 208 -2.03 -1.47 0.27
C ARG A 208 -1.70 -0.42 1.32
N ASP A 209 -2.10 0.83 1.05
CA ASP A 209 -2.21 1.90 2.05
C ASP A 209 -3.45 1.68 2.93
N GLU A 210 -3.22 1.38 4.20
CA GLU A 210 -4.28 1.11 5.18
C GLU A 210 -5.02 2.36 5.65
N ARG A 211 -4.51 3.55 5.33
CA ARG A 211 -5.16 4.83 5.65
C ARG A 211 -6.27 5.16 4.65
N LEU A 212 -6.19 4.57 3.45
CA LEU A 212 -7.14 4.76 2.37
C LEU A 212 -8.26 3.71 2.44
N ARG A 213 -9.35 3.97 1.71
CA ARG A 213 -10.48 3.05 1.69
C ARG A 213 -10.04 1.68 1.15
N ARG A 214 -10.58 0.60 1.72
CA ARG A 214 -10.31 -0.76 1.24
C ARG A 214 -10.96 -0.97 -0.14
N PRO A 215 -10.25 -1.62 -1.09
CA PRO A 215 -10.79 -1.97 -2.42
C PRO A 215 -12.02 -2.88 -2.38
N ALA A 216 -12.16 -3.67 -1.31
CA ALA A 216 -13.34 -4.49 -1.07
C ALA A 216 -13.70 -4.50 0.43
N ALA A 217 -15.01 -4.52 0.72
CA ALA A 217 -15.51 -4.59 2.10
C ALA A 217 -15.26 -5.96 2.77
N GLY A 218 -15.15 -7.02 1.97
CA GLY A 218 -15.01 -8.41 2.43
C GLY A 218 -13.59 -8.98 2.33
N ILE A 219 -13.54 -10.27 2.01
CA ILE A 219 -12.29 -10.98 1.70
C ILE A 219 -11.74 -10.40 0.39
N VAL A 220 -10.48 -9.97 0.43
CA VAL A 220 -9.79 -9.49 -0.76
C VAL A 220 -9.24 -10.69 -1.51
N ILE A 221 -9.64 -10.80 -2.78
CA ILE A 221 -9.03 -11.70 -3.75
C ILE A 221 -8.28 -10.79 -4.73
N PRO A 222 -6.94 -10.70 -4.66
CA PRO A 222 -6.15 -9.65 -5.33
C PRO A 222 -6.51 -9.45 -6.81
N GLU A 223 -6.54 -10.52 -7.60
CA GLU A 223 -6.84 -10.49 -9.03
C GLU A 223 -8.30 -10.16 -9.38
N LYS A 224 -9.20 -10.16 -8.38
CA LYS A 224 -10.60 -9.75 -8.54
C LYS A 224 -10.83 -8.30 -8.14
N VAL A 225 -10.05 -7.79 -7.18
CA VAL A 225 -10.11 -6.38 -6.82
C VAL A 225 -9.33 -5.52 -7.81
N GLU A 226 -8.24 -6.06 -8.38
CA GLU A 226 -7.38 -5.32 -9.28
C GLU A 226 -6.71 -6.27 -10.30
N PRO A 227 -7.05 -6.19 -11.61
CA PRO A 227 -6.50 -7.08 -12.64
C PRO A 227 -4.97 -7.10 -12.74
N ALA A 228 -4.29 -6.02 -12.32
CA ALA A 228 -2.82 -5.93 -12.36
C ALA A 228 -2.11 -7.05 -11.56
N PHE A 229 -2.77 -7.64 -10.56
CA PHE A 229 -2.22 -8.78 -9.79
C PHE A 229 -2.22 -10.12 -10.54
N GLY A 230 -2.91 -10.21 -11.69
CA GLY A 230 -3.01 -11.45 -12.46
C GLY A 230 -1.67 -11.94 -13.01
N LEU A 231 -0.83 -11.03 -13.51
CA LEU A 231 0.47 -11.38 -14.07
C LEU A 231 1.42 -11.97 -12.99
N PRO A 232 1.62 -11.33 -11.82
CA PRO A 232 2.36 -11.95 -10.71
C PRO A 232 1.81 -13.33 -10.32
N LEU A 233 0.48 -13.51 -10.26
CA LEU A 233 -0.12 -14.79 -9.90
C LEU A 233 0.26 -15.91 -10.86
N GLU A 234 0.16 -15.66 -12.16
CA GLU A 234 0.51 -16.62 -13.20
C GLU A 234 2.01 -16.96 -13.15
N LEU A 235 2.87 -15.96 -12.97
CA LEU A 235 4.33 -16.15 -12.86
C LEU A 235 4.71 -17.00 -11.65
N LEU A 236 4.17 -16.71 -10.46
CA LEU A 236 4.49 -17.45 -9.22
C LEU A 236 4.04 -18.91 -9.29
N ARG A 237 2.85 -19.16 -9.84
CA ARG A 237 2.37 -20.54 -10.10
C ARG A 237 3.22 -21.24 -11.15
N GLY A 238 3.65 -20.50 -12.17
CA GLY A 238 4.54 -20.98 -13.22
C GLY A 238 5.91 -21.39 -12.68
N LEU A 239 6.50 -20.63 -11.76
CA LEU A 239 7.74 -20.99 -11.06
C LEU A 239 7.58 -22.32 -10.32
N LEU A 240 6.54 -22.49 -9.51
CA LEU A 240 6.31 -23.75 -8.81
C LEU A 240 6.15 -24.92 -9.79
N SER A 241 5.41 -24.72 -10.88
CA SER A 241 5.25 -25.73 -11.94
C SER A 241 6.58 -26.15 -12.57
N ASP A 242 7.44 -25.19 -12.93
CA ASP A 242 8.79 -25.45 -13.46
C ASP A 242 9.65 -26.23 -12.45
N PHE A 243 9.64 -25.79 -11.18
CA PHE A 243 10.38 -26.47 -10.12
C PHE A 243 9.91 -27.92 -9.90
N ARG A 244 8.59 -28.17 -9.88
CA ARG A 244 8.03 -29.52 -9.75
C ARG A 244 8.45 -30.43 -10.90
N LYS A 245 8.44 -29.93 -12.15
CA LYS A 245 8.88 -30.69 -13.32
C LYS A 245 10.36 -31.08 -13.26
N ARG A 246 11.21 -30.20 -12.74
CA ARG A 246 12.66 -30.43 -12.66
C ARG A 246 13.07 -31.37 -11.53
N THR A 247 12.44 -31.21 -10.37
CA THR A 247 12.88 -31.87 -9.13
C THR A 247 12.04 -33.06 -8.70
N GLY A 248 10.84 -33.22 -9.29
CA GLY A 248 9.84 -34.19 -8.81
C GLY A 248 9.14 -33.77 -7.51
N TYR A 249 9.28 -32.52 -7.07
CA TYR A 249 8.59 -32.00 -5.89
C TYR A 249 7.07 -32.12 -6.03
N ASP A 250 6.40 -32.76 -5.07
CA ASP A 250 4.97 -33.09 -5.14
C ASP A 250 4.16 -32.63 -3.93
N GLN A 251 4.79 -31.99 -2.94
CA GLN A 251 4.07 -31.49 -1.77
C GLN A 251 3.07 -30.40 -2.17
N THR A 252 1.90 -30.45 -1.52
CA THR A 252 0.76 -29.56 -1.77
C THR A 252 0.24 -28.89 -0.50
N ILE A 253 0.70 -29.34 0.68
CA ILE A 253 0.29 -28.76 1.95
C ILE A 253 1.34 -27.77 2.40
N ASN A 254 0.90 -26.54 2.66
CA ASN A 254 1.76 -25.43 3.02
C ASN A 254 1.72 -25.17 4.53
N PHE A 255 2.81 -25.55 5.21
CA PHE A 255 3.06 -25.24 6.62
C PHE A 255 4.20 -24.23 6.79
N PHE A 256 4.44 -23.40 5.76
CA PHE A 256 5.56 -22.48 5.79
C PHE A 256 5.38 -21.42 6.88
N VAL A 257 6.38 -21.30 7.74
CA VAL A 257 6.53 -20.20 8.70
C VAL A 257 7.89 -19.59 8.45
N LYS A 258 7.91 -18.28 8.19
CA LYS A 258 9.16 -17.56 7.95
C LYS A 258 9.97 -17.54 9.24
N ALA A 259 11.28 -17.77 9.13
CA ALA A 259 12.16 -17.65 10.28
C ALA A 259 12.36 -16.16 10.62
N TYR A 260 12.60 -15.87 11.90
CA TYR A 260 12.94 -14.50 12.31
C TYR A 260 14.15 -13.97 11.56
N SER A 261 14.19 -12.66 11.32
CA SER A 261 15.33 -11.99 10.72
C SER A 261 16.61 -12.19 11.54
N ASN A 262 17.76 -12.19 10.87
CA ASN A 262 19.06 -12.27 11.55
C ASN A 262 19.25 -11.12 12.55
N ALA A 263 18.71 -9.93 12.24
CA ALA A 263 18.76 -8.77 13.11
C ALA A 263 18.00 -9.03 14.43
N TRP A 264 16.81 -9.64 14.35
CA TRP A 264 16.03 -10.01 15.54
C TRP A 264 16.65 -11.16 16.34
N GLN A 265 17.19 -12.16 15.64
CA GLN A 265 17.87 -13.28 16.27
C GLN A 265 19.11 -12.83 17.05
N ALA A 266 19.82 -11.81 16.56
CA ALA A 266 21.01 -11.25 17.20
C ALA A 266 20.71 -10.48 18.51
N LEU A 267 19.45 -10.08 18.73
CA LEU A 267 19.03 -9.43 19.97
C LEU A 267 18.81 -10.45 21.08
N ASP A 268 19.21 -10.09 22.30
CA ASP A 268 18.82 -10.80 23.51
C ASP A 268 17.38 -10.44 23.94
N GLY A 269 16.86 -11.10 24.98
CA GLY A 269 15.48 -10.88 25.44
C GLY A 269 15.19 -9.42 25.83
N ALA A 270 16.17 -8.73 26.43
CA ALA A 270 16.03 -7.33 26.81
C ALA A 270 15.99 -6.42 25.57
N GLY A 271 16.90 -6.63 24.62
CA GLY A 271 16.94 -5.89 23.36
C GLY A 271 15.69 -6.08 22.52
N ARG A 272 15.16 -7.31 22.43
CA ARG A 272 13.89 -7.57 21.73
C ARG A 272 12.72 -6.85 22.39
N LYS A 273 12.62 -6.90 23.73
CA LYS A 273 11.57 -6.20 24.48
C LYS A 273 11.66 -4.68 24.28
N GLN A 274 12.87 -4.12 24.29
CA GLN A 274 13.09 -2.69 24.05
C GLN A 274 12.64 -2.28 22.63
N ARG A 275 13.07 -3.00 21.60
CA ARG A 275 12.73 -2.69 20.20
C ARG A 275 11.23 -2.80 19.94
N LEU A 276 10.58 -3.77 20.59
CA LEU A 276 9.13 -3.92 20.57
C LEU A 276 8.42 -2.73 21.23
N GLN A 277 8.90 -2.26 22.38
CA GLN A 277 8.34 -1.07 23.04
C GLN A 277 8.53 0.19 22.19
N GLU A 278 9.71 0.38 21.58
CA GLU A 278 9.97 1.50 20.67
C GLU A 278 9.01 1.52 19.47
N SER A 279 8.76 0.35 18.85
CA SER A 279 7.81 0.23 17.75
C SER A 279 6.37 0.49 18.19
N LEU A 280 5.99 0.00 19.37
CA LEU A 280 4.68 0.25 19.97
C LEU A 280 4.45 1.74 20.26
N ASP A 281 5.44 2.42 20.83
CA ASP A 281 5.38 3.85 21.13
C ASP A 281 5.22 4.68 19.84
N GLN A 282 5.94 4.31 18.77
CA GLN A 282 5.83 4.94 17.47
C GLN A 282 4.43 4.73 16.85
N PHE A 283 3.88 3.51 16.89
CA PHE A 283 2.52 3.22 16.45
C PHE A 283 1.47 4.07 17.18
N LEU A 284 1.57 4.17 18.51
CA LEU A 284 0.64 4.96 19.32
C LEU A 284 0.75 6.46 18.98
N LYS A 285 1.97 6.96 18.78
CA LYS A 285 2.23 8.36 18.38
C LYS A 285 1.62 8.69 17.02
N ASP A 286 1.83 7.85 16.01
CA ASP A 286 1.34 8.10 14.64
C ASP A 286 -0.19 8.12 14.57
N ARG A 287 -0.84 7.36 15.44
CA ARG A 287 -2.31 7.34 15.57
C ARG A 287 -2.87 8.31 16.59
N LYS A 288 -2.02 9.15 17.19
CA LYS A 288 -2.42 10.13 18.23
C LYS A 288 -3.16 9.47 19.41
N LEU A 289 -2.77 8.25 19.77
CA LEU A 289 -3.32 7.49 20.88
C LEU A 289 -2.55 7.78 22.18
N ASN A 290 -3.11 7.39 23.33
CA ASN A 290 -2.43 7.52 24.61
C ASN A 290 -1.12 6.68 24.60
N PRO A 291 0.05 7.27 24.88
CA PRO A 291 1.33 6.54 24.87
C PRO A 291 1.42 5.45 25.94
N LYS A 292 0.55 5.47 26.95
CA LYS A 292 0.47 4.43 28.00
C LYS A 292 -0.64 3.41 27.75
N LEU A 293 -1.22 3.39 26.55
CA LEU A 293 -2.34 2.50 26.23
C LEU A 293 -1.95 1.02 26.33
N PHE A 294 -0.71 0.70 25.93
CA PHE A 294 -0.16 -0.63 25.96
C PHE A 294 1.22 -0.65 26.60
N GLU A 295 1.49 -1.68 27.38
CA GLU A 295 2.82 -1.99 27.93
C GLU A 295 3.18 -3.44 27.60
N VAL A 296 4.42 -3.68 27.15
CA VAL A 296 4.89 -5.05 26.91
C VAL A 296 5.13 -5.77 28.25
N LEU A 297 4.26 -6.72 28.59
CA LEU A 297 4.43 -7.58 29.76
C LEU A 297 5.52 -8.62 29.53
N SER A 298 5.36 -9.41 28.48
CA SER A 298 6.25 -10.53 28.16
C SER A 298 6.40 -10.75 26.67
N LEU A 299 7.57 -11.26 26.29
CA LEU A 299 7.88 -11.79 24.97
C LEU A 299 8.55 -13.15 25.18
N ASP A 300 8.00 -14.21 24.57
CA ASP A 300 8.63 -15.53 24.61
C ASP A 300 9.50 -15.82 23.38
N GLU A 301 10.23 -16.93 23.41
CA GLU A 301 11.11 -17.37 22.32
C GLU A 301 10.35 -17.73 21.03
N LYS A 302 9.04 -17.98 21.13
CA LYS A 302 8.16 -18.29 20.00
C LYS A 302 7.50 -17.05 19.41
N GLY A 303 7.88 -15.85 19.86
CA GLY A 303 7.35 -14.58 19.34
C GLY A 303 5.98 -14.20 19.91
N ARG A 304 5.54 -14.84 20.99
CA ARG A 304 4.31 -14.46 21.67
C ARG A 304 4.55 -13.22 22.50
N VAL A 305 3.87 -12.14 22.14
CA VAL A 305 3.88 -10.87 22.84
C VAL A 305 2.61 -10.74 23.66
N THR A 306 2.75 -10.50 24.96
CA THR A 306 1.62 -10.15 25.82
C THR A 306 1.70 -8.68 26.21
N LEU A 307 0.65 -7.94 25.91
CA LEU A 307 0.48 -6.52 26.22
C LEU A 307 -0.48 -6.36 27.40
N ALA A 308 -0.15 -5.47 28.32
CA ALA A 308 -1.08 -4.96 29.31
C ALA A 308 -1.83 -3.76 28.73
N SER A 309 -3.10 -3.60 29.10
CA SER A 309 -3.81 -2.32 28.93
C SER A 309 -4.59 -1.96 30.19
N GLU A 310 -4.57 -0.67 30.54
CA GLU A 310 -5.35 -0.10 31.65
C GLU A 310 -6.75 0.37 31.20
N VAL A 311 -7.03 0.31 29.89
CA VAL A 311 -8.29 0.77 29.31
C VAL A 311 -9.17 -0.42 28.96
N GLU A 312 -10.44 -0.36 29.38
CA GLU A 312 -11.46 -1.29 28.91
C GLU A 312 -11.89 -0.87 27.50
N PHE A 313 -11.66 -1.75 26.52
CA PHE A 313 -12.04 -1.51 25.13
C PHE A 313 -13.38 -2.15 24.81
N GLY A 314 -14.17 -1.50 23.95
CA GLY A 314 -15.22 -2.21 23.23
C GLY A 314 -14.61 -3.37 22.42
N ARG A 315 -15.28 -4.53 22.40
CA ARG A 315 -14.78 -5.76 21.78
C ARG A 315 -14.23 -5.55 20.36
N ASP A 316 -14.97 -4.85 19.51
CA ASP A 316 -14.60 -4.64 18.11
C ASP A 316 -13.44 -3.64 17.95
N GLN A 317 -13.42 -2.60 18.79
CA GLN A 317 -12.34 -1.61 18.81
C GLN A 317 -11.01 -2.26 19.22
N LYS A 318 -11.04 -3.15 20.22
CA LYS A 318 -9.87 -3.92 20.66
C LYS A 318 -9.31 -4.78 19.54
N ALA A 319 -10.18 -5.53 18.86
CA ALA A 319 -9.78 -6.43 17.78
C ALA A 319 -9.18 -5.66 16.60
N GLN A 320 -9.80 -4.54 16.21
CA GLN A 320 -9.27 -3.69 15.14
C GLN A 320 -7.91 -3.09 15.51
N LEU A 321 -7.77 -2.57 16.73
CA LEU A 321 -6.53 -1.95 17.17
C LEU A 321 -5.38 -2.96 17.25
N LEU A 322 -5.64 -4.18 17.71
CA LEU A 322 -4.63 -5.23 17.77
C LEU A 322 -4.22 -5.72 16.39
N LEU A 323 -5.18 -5.88 15.48
CA LEU A 323 -4.86 -6.23 14.09
C LEU A 323 -3.99 -5.16 13.42
N GLN A 324 -4.30 -3.89 13.66
CA GLN A 324 -3.50 -2.77 13.15
C GLN A 324 -2.10 -2.73 13.76
N LEU A 325 -1.97 -3.04 15.06
CA LEU A 325 -0.67 -3.12 15.72
C LEU A 325 0.15 -4.31 15.22
N GLU A 326 -0.45 -5.50 15.05
CA GLU A 326 0.24 -6.69 14.54
C GLU A 326 0.82 -6.42 13.15
N ARG A 327 0.03 -5.82 12.25
CA ARG A 327 0.50 -5.39 10.93
C ARG A 327 1.62 -4.35 10.98
N HIS A 328 1.52 -3.40 11.90
CA HIS A 328 2.59 -2.41 12.10
C HIS A 328 3.89 -3.11 12.51
N LEU A 329 3.82 -4.08 13.43
CA LEU A 329 5.00 -4.84 13.85
C LEU A 329 5.57 -5.70 12.71
N ASP A 330 4.72 -6.36 11.93
CA ASP A 330 5.16 -7.12 10.75
C ASP A 330 5.88 -6.23 9.73
N LYS A 331 5.40 -4.99 9.51
CA LYS A 331 5.98 -4.04 8.54
C LYS A 331 7.25 -3.33 9.03
N HIS A 332 7.37 -3.08 10.33
CA HIS A 332 8.39 -2.17 10.86
C HIS A 332 9.36 -2.79 11.86
N LEU A 333 9.08 -4.00 12.36
CA LEU A 333 9.89 -4.64 13.40
C LEU A 333 10.33 -6.05 13.01
N GLU A 334 9.41 -7.00 13.01
CA GLU A 334 9.67 -8.42 12.79
C GLU A 334 8.37 -9.14 12.44
N GLU A 335 8.42 -9.98 11.40
CA GLU A 335 7.27 -10.78 10.98
C GLU A 335 7.01 -11.94 11.95
N ASN A 336 5.73 -12.33 12.08
CA ASN A 336 5.27 -13.48 12.88
C ASN A 336 5.34 -13.27 14.41
N LEU A 337 5.26 -12.02 14.88
CA LEU A 337 5.00 -11.74 16.29
C LEU A 337 3.49 -11.85 16.56
N HIS A 338 3.12 -12.61 17.59
CA HIS A 338 1.72 -12.86 17.91
C HIS A 338 1.28 -12.06 19.13
N LEU A 339 0.30 -11.18 18.97
CA LEU A 339 -0.17 -10.29 20.02
C LEU A 339 -1.28 -10.89 20.87
N TYR A 340 -1.17 -10.70 22.18
CA TYR A 340 -2.18 -11.02 23.18
C TYR A 340 -2.35 -9.82 24.10
N VAL A 341 -3.58 -9.49 24.47
CA VAL A 341 -3.85 -8.42 25.46
C VAL A 341 -4.42 -9.01 26.73
N GLN A 342 -3.81 -8.63 27.83
CA GLN A 342 -4.35 -8.81 29.17
C GLN A 342 -4.84 -7.47 29.69
N GLU A 343 -6.11 -7.43 30.10
CA GLU A 343 -6.67 -6.28 30.82
C GLU A 343 -6.12 -6.29 32.25
N LEU A 344 -5.58 -5.15 32.67
CA LEU A 344 -5.16 -4.99 34.05
C LEU A 344 -6.41 -4.75 34.89
N GLU A 345 -6.86 -5.78 35.63
CA GLU A 345 -7.81 -5.56 36.72
C GLU A 345 -7.20 -4.57 37.72
N ASP A 346 -8.01 -3.59 38.12
CA ASP A 346 -7.65 -2.49 39.02
C ASP A 346 -6.88 -3.02 40.25
N LYS A 347 -5.56 -2.78 40.30
CA LYS A 347 -4.69 -3.17 41.40
C LYS A 347 -4.87 -2.28 42.65
N ASN A 348 -5.93 -1.48 42.74
CA ASN A 348 -6.25 -0.73 43.95
C ASN A 348 -6.65 -1.64 45.11
N SER A 349 -5.67 -1.98 45.94
CA SER A 349 -5.83 -2.69 47.22
C SER A 349 -6.85 -2.06 48.18
N LYS A 350 -7.19 -0.77 47.98
CA LYS A 350 -8.18 -0.04 48.79
C LYS A 350 -9.63 -0.48 48.53
N ARG A 351 -9.99 -0.96 47.33
CA ARG A 351 -11.36 -1.42 47.02
C ARG A 351 -11.60 -2.90 47.38
N ARG A 352 -10.58 -3.76 47.34
CA ARG A 352 -10.69 -5.15 47.81
C ARG A 352 -11.04 -5.26 49.30
N LYS A 353 -10.54 -4.35 50.14
CA LYS A 353 -10.89 -4.30 51.57
C LYS A 353 -12.33 -3.86 51.87
N THR A 354 -13.06 -3.34 50.88
CA THR A 354 -14.47 -2.97 51.06
C THR A 354 -15.41 -4.14 50.73
N GLN A 355 -14.98 -5.09 49.90
CA GLN A 355 -15.77 -6.29 49.55
C GLN A 355 -15.55 -7.49 50.50
N GLU A 356 -14.50 -7.48 51.32
CA GLU A 356 -14.27 -8.50 52.37
C GLU A 356 -14.87 -8.10 53.74
N ASN A 357 -15.56 -6.95 53.82
CA ASN A 357 -16.23 -6.46 55.04
C ASN A 357 -17.76 -6.31 54.89
N GLU A 358 -18.34 -6.96 53.88
CA GLU A 358 -19.76 -7.34 53.84
C GLU A 358 -19.87 -8.85 54.05
#